data_AF-C3Y552-F1
#
_entry.id   AF-C3Y552-F1
#
_cell.length_a   1.000
_cell.length_b   1.000
_cell.length_c   1.000
_cell.angle_alpha   90.00
_cell.angle_beta   90.00
_cell.angle_gamma   90.00
#
_symmetry.space_group_name_H-M   'P 1'
#
loop_
_entity.id
_entity.type
_entity.pdbx_description
1 polymer ?
#
loop_
_entity_poly.entity_id
_entity_poly.type
_entity_poly.pdbx_seq_one_letter_code
_entity_poly.pdbx_strand_id
1 'polypeptide(L)'
;MENLCWVQLFAVFLGLNHQAVGGDPFGDAGISARGGQNCDPAPLIKYHEGQKECMYIDPTGARKIGFGYGLDRADAKKVIAKLGVNFTKLYDGPATAFGSACHCSDVICLNEQQISQLFKVALSQAVSDAHKAFSRFDELSCNVQNVLVDMSYLWGYADVKGYFGKFLAWLGIGNWHAAADDLSLTEWCMHYDSGNMKRCMDDVKYVKMGSTCFQPFTRKCNSSSCCKEQETCCMDRWRFVEYIEKTLPEYLCCPYPSAECCPGRNACCPHGYPNCCPTYCCPPGYPVCKDKKCYSVDGKEMAEPHHGIGEY
;
A
#
# COMPACT_ATOMS: atom_id res chain seq x y z
N MET A 1 37.11 -25.19 14.27
CA MET A 1 35.95 -24.89 15.14
C MET A 1 36.13 -23.44 15.58
N GLU A 2 35.98 -22.51 14.64
CA GLU A 2 34.75 -21.71 14.41
C GLU A 2 34.53 -20.71 15.55
N ASN A 3 35.08 -19.50 15.42
CA ASN A 3 34.52 -18.31 14.77
C ASN A 3 33.87 -17.38 15.80
N LEU A 4 34.74 -16.55 16.41
CA LEU A 4 34.38 -15.40 17.23
C LEU A 4 34.50 -14.12 16.40
N CYS A 5 33.36 -13.47 16.22
CA CYS A 5 33.12 -12.03 16.39
C CYS A 5 34.29 -11.09 16.04
N TRP A 6 34.20 -10.41 14.90
CA TRP A 6 34.90 -9.15 14.64
C TRP A 6 33.87 -8.02 14.57
N VAL A 7 33.90 -7.18 15.60
CA VAL A 7 33.36 -5.82 15.64
C VAL A 7 34.57 -4.88 15.67
N GLN A 8 34.39 -3.67 15.12
CA GLN A 8 35.35 -2.57 14.92
C GLN A 8 35.98 -2.57 13.52
N LEU A 9 36.09 -1.47 12.78
CA LEU A 9 36.10 -0.04 13.09
C LEU A 9 35.98 0.67 11.72
N PHE A 10 35.22 1.77 11.59
CA PHE A 10 35.64 2.96 10.83
C PHE A 10 34.66 4.10 11.06
N ALA A 11 35.13 5.09 11.83
CA ALA A 11 34.57 6.42 11.91
C ALA A 11 35.71 7.40 11.59
N VAL A 12 35.67 8.09 10.44
CA VAL A 12 36.24 9.44 10.24
C VAL A 12 35.47 10.13 9.11
N PHE A 13 34.72 11.17 9.51
CA PHE A 13 34.37 12.42 8.83
C PHE A 13 34.71 12.61 7.34
N LEU A 14 33.68 12.99 6.57
CA LEU A 14 33.70 14.24 5.79
C LEU A 14 32.30 14.87 5.84
N GLY A 15 32.27 16.13 6.30
CA GLY A 15 31.07 16.93 6.42
C GLY A 15 30.42 17.20 5.07
N LEU A 16 29.16 16.80 4.94
CA LEU A 16 28.25 17.33 3.94
C LEU A 16 27.19 18.14 4.66
N ASN A 17 27.20 19.42 4.31
CA ASN A 17 26.27 20.47 4.70
C ASN A 17 24.84 20.02 4.35
N HIS A 18 24.11 19.43 5.30
CA HIS A 18 22.68 19.16 5.18
C HIS A 18 21.95 20.50 5.34
N GLN A 19 21.72 21.20 4.24
CA GLN A 19 20.57 22.09 4.17
C GLN A 19 19.32 21.19 4.19
N ALA A 20 18.68 21.14 5.36
CA ALA A 20 17.35 20.61 5.53
C ALA A 20 16.39 21.45 4.67
N VAL A 21 16.11 21.00 3.45
CA VAL A 21 14.92 21.41 2.71
C VAL A 21 13.76 20.60 3.30
N GLY A 22 13.32 21.03 4.48
CA GLY A 22 12.08 20.59 5.10
C GLY A 22 10.91 21.26 4.40
N GLY A 23 10.52 20.71 3.26
CA GLY A 23 9.27 21.01 2.59
C GLY A 23 8.76 19.71 2.01
N ASP A 24 7.53 19.33 2.33
CA ASP A 24 6.85 18.23 1.66
C ASP A 24 6.84 18.53 0.15
N PRO A 25 7.55 17.76 -0.69
CA PRO A 25 7.62 18.04 -2.13
C PRO A 25 6.29 17.76 -2.84
N PHE A 26 5.28 17.26 -2.12
CA PHE A 26 3.94 16.94 -2.62
C PHE A 26 2.86 17.81 -1.98
N GLY A 27 3.22 19.06 -1.61
CA GLY A 27 2.36 20.01 -0.92
C GLY A 27 0.88 19.96 -1.31
N ASP A 28 0.05 19.87 -0.27
CA ASP A 28 -1.42 19.91 -0.24
C ASP A 28 -2.06 20.55 -1.48
N ALA A 29 -2.30 19.74 -2.51
CA ALA A 29 -3.34 20.02 -3.48
C ALA A 29 -4.67 19.83 -2.75
N GLY A 30 -5.24 20.95 -2.29
CA GLY A 30 -6.48 21.03 -1.54
C GLY A 30 -7.57 20.09 -2.07
N ILE A 31 -8.25 19.46 -1.11
CA ILE A 31 -9.40 18.58 -1.27
C ILE A 31 -10.43 19.24 -2.21
N SER A 32 -10.47 18.79 -3.46
CA SER A 32 -11.58 19.08 -4.38
C SER A 32 -12.31 17.78 -4.66
N ALA A 33 -13.49 17.66 -4.08
CA ALA A 33 -14.39 16.55 -4.32
C ALA A 33 -14.98 16.66 -5.74
N ARG A 34 -14.70 15.64 -6.56
CA ARG A 34 -15.31 15.31 -7.86
C ARG A 34 -14.99 16.26 -9.03
N GLY A 35 -14.09 15.79 -9.90
CA GLY A 35 -13.84 16.35 -11.22
C GLY A 35 -12.39 16.22 -11.65
N GLY A 36 -12.02 15.07 -12.24
CA GLY A 36 -10.84 14.93 -13.11
C GLY A 36 -9.51 15.48 -12.58
N GLN A 37 -9.16 15.25 -11.31
CA GLN A 37 -7.77 15.51 -10.90
C GLN A 37 -6.89 14.48 -11.60
N ASN A 38 -6.07 14.96 -12.54
CA ASN A 38 -5.05 14.16 -13.19
C ASN A 38 -3.91 13.97 -12.18
N CYS A 39 -3.94 12.85 -11.46
CA CYS A 39 -2.89 12.51 -10.49
C CYS A 39 -1.56 12.30 -11.23
N ASP A 40 -0.48 12.84 -10.69
CA ASP A 40 0.86 12.68 -11.27
C ASP A 40 1.72 11.76 -10.38
N PRO A 41 1.85 10.47 -10.73
CA PRO A 41 2.72 9.53 -10.02
C PRO A 41 4.20 9.71 -10.33
N ALA A 42 4.56 10.49 -11.36
CA ALA A 42 5.95 10.60 -11.82
C ALA A 42 6.92 11.09 -10.73
N PRO A 43 6.63 12.13 -9.93
CA PRO A 43 7.55 12.59 -8.90
C PRO A 43 7.85 11.54 -7.83
N LEU A 44 6.84 10.75 -7.42
CA LEU A 44 7.01 9.67 -6.43
C LEU A 44 7.93 8.56 -6.98
N ILE A 45 7.67 8.08 -8.19
CA ILE A 45 8.48 7.02 -8.82
C ILE A 45 9.92 7.50 -9.03
N LYS A 46 10.11 8.72 -9.55
CA LYS A 46 11.47 9.26 -9.77
C LYS A 46 12.25 9.38 -8.47
N TYR A 47 11.58 9.74 -7.38
CA TYR A 47 12.18 9.80 -6.05
C TYR A 47 12.62 8.42 -5.55
N HIS A 48 11.81 7.38 -5.76
CA HIS A 48 12.11 6.01 -5.33
C HIS A 48 13.13 5.28 -6.21
N GLU A 49 13.08 5.47 -7.53
CA GLU A 49 13.97 4.77 -8.47
C GLU A 49 15.34 5.43 -8.62
N GLY A 50 15.38 6.77 -8.54
CA GLY A 50 16.54 7.54 -9.00
C GLY A 50 16.76 7.42 -10.51
N GLN A 51 17.69 8.22 -11.05
CA GLN A 51 18.01 8.22 -12.48
C GLN A 51 19.40 7.67 -12.74
N LYS A 52 19.54 6.75 -13.70
CA LYS A 52 20.83 6.32 -14.24
C LYS A 52 20.84 6.31 -15.77
N GLU A 53 21.76 7.05 -16.37
CA GLU A 53 21.83 7.20 -17.84
C GLU A 53 22.38 5.97 -18.57
N CYS A 54 23.15 5.13 -17.90
CA CYS A 54 23.72 3.89 -18.43
C CYS A 54 23.06 2.65 -17.82
N MET A 55 23.23 1.50 -18.48
CA MET A 55 22.72 0.22 -17.99
C MET A 55 23.43 -0.22 -16.71
N TYR A 56 22.67 -0.78 -15.78
CA TYR A 56 23.17 -1.34 -14.53
C TYR A 56 22.49 -2.66 -14.19
N ILE A 57 23.13 -3.42 -13.30
CA ILE A 57 22.55 -4.61 -12.68
C ILE A 57 22.12 -4.22 -11.28
N ASP A 58 20.85 -4.47 -10.95
CA ASP A 58 20.32 -4.22 -9.62
C ASP A 58 20.68 -5.36 -8.64
N PRO A 59 20.39 -5.23 -7.33
CA PRO A 59 20.70 -6.28 -6.36
C PRO A 59 20.05 -7.65 -6.64
N THR A 60 18.98 -7.69 -7.45
CA THR A 60 18.31 -8.94 -7.85
C THR A 60 18.95 -9.60 -9.08
N GLY A 61 19.91 -8.93 -9.72
CA GLY A 61 20.57 -9.39 -10.95
C GLY A 61 19.87 -8.91 -12.23
N ALA A 62 18.80 -8.11 -12.13
CA ALA A 62 18.07 -7.62 -13.29
C ALA A 62 18.79 -6.45 -13.96
N ARG A 63 18.78 -6.40 -15.30
CA ARG A 63 19.37 -5.29 -16.06
C ARG A 63 18.37 -4.14 -16.15
N LYS A 64 18.81 -2.94 -15.73
CA LYS A 64 17.98 -1.73 -15.68
C LYS A 64 18.67 -0.52 -16.29
N ILE A 65 17.89 0.49 -16.67
CA ILE A 65 18.36 1.80 -17.15
C ILE A 65 17.34 2.91 -16.89
N GLY A 66 17.77 4.17 -16.87
CA GLY A 66 16.90 5.32 -16.63
C GLY A 66 16.36 5.31 -15.21
N PHE A 67 15.05 5.48 -15.06
CA PHE A 67 14.32 5.33 -13.80
C PHE A 67 13.92 3.86 -13.57
N GLY A 68 14.89 2.96 -13.55
CA GLY A 68 14.63 1.54 -13.25
C GLY A 68 13.96 0.72 -14.36
N TYR A 69 13.97 1.17 -15.62
CA TYR A 69 13.37 0.44 -16.74
C TYR A 69 14.07 -0.90 -16.95
N GLY A 70 13.36 -2.02 -16.76
CA GLY A 70 13.87 -3.37 -16.95
C GLY A 70 14.16 -3.70 -18.42
N LEU A 71 15.40 -4.09 -18.72
CA LEU A 71 15.83 -4.45 -20.08
C LEU A 71 15.52 -5.91 -20.44
N ASP A 72 15.16 -6.74 -19.46
CA ASP A 72 14.76 -8.15 -19.64
C ASP A 72 13.29 -8.30 -20.08
N ARG A 73 12.54 -7.19 -20.17
CA ARG A 73 11.14 -7.20 -20.61
C ARG A 73 11.03 -7.61 -22.08
N ALA A 74 9.96 -8.32 -22.43
CA ALA A 74 9.69 -8.75 -23.79
C ALA A 74 9.59 -7.59 -24.81
N ASP A 75 9.18 -6.40 -24.37
CA ASP A 75 9.05 -5.20 -25.20
C ASP A 75 10.32 -4.33 -25.24
N ALA A 76 11.31 -4.57 -24.37
CA ALA A 76 12.47 -3.69 -24.18
C ALA A 76 13.23 -3.44 -25.48
N LYS A 77 13.50 -4.49 -26.27
CA LYS A 77 14.19 -4.36 -27.57
C LYS A 77 13.47 -3.39 -28.51
N LYS A 78 12.14 -3.46 -28.58
CA LYS A 78 11.32 -2.59 -29.44
C LYS A 78 11.28 -1.16 -28.91
N VAL A 79 11.15 -0.98 -27.60
CA VAL A 79 11.09 0.34 -26.96
C VAL A 79 12.43 1.06 -27.11
N ILE A 80 13.55 0.42 -26.80
CA ILE A 80 14.90 0.99 -26.91
C ILE A 80 15.26 1.34 -28.36
N ALA A 81 14.90 0.48 -29.32
CA ALA A 81 15.15 0.75 -30.74
C ALA A 81 14.42 2.02 -31.23
N LYS A 82 13.21 2.32 -30.72
CA LYS A 82 12.47 3.55 -31.04
C LYS A 82 13.16 4.82 -30.53
N LEU A 83 14.03 4.71 -29.54
CA LEU A 83 14.85 5.82 -29.03
C LEU A 83 16.11 6.05 -29.88
N GLY A 84 16.31 5.28 -30.94
CA GLY A 84 17.51 5.33 -31.78
C GLY A 84 18.73 4.62 -31.18
N VAL A 85 18.52 3.78 -30.17
CA VAL A 85 19.58 3.10 -29.43
C VAL A 85 19.70 1.65 -29.89
N ASN A 86 20.94 1.18 -30.09
CA ASN A 86 21.19 -0.21 -30.42
C ASN A 86 21.01 -1.09 -29.18
N PHE A 87 19.87 -1.77 -29.08
CA PHE A 87 19.53 -2.62 -27.93
C PHE A 87 20.58 -3.70 -27.65
N THR A 88 21.09 -4.39 -28.67
CA THR A 88 22.10 -5.45 -28.49
C THR A 88 23.37 -4.88 -27.87
N LYS A 89 23.88 -3.75 -28.38
CA LYS A 89 25.06 -3.09 -27.78
C LYS A 89 24.82 -2.59 -26.35
N LEU A 90 23.60 -2.13 -26.06
CA LEU A 90 23.23 -1.69 -24.71
C LEU A 90 23.14 -2.87 -23.73
N TYR A 91 22.49 -3.96 -24.15
CA TYR A 91 22.16 -5.11 -23.31
C TYR A 91 23.37 -6.02 -23.06
N ASP A 92 24.15 -6.30 -24.11
CA ASP A 92 25.35 -7.14 -24.05
C ASP A 92 26.60 -6.35 -23.63
N GLY A 93 26.48 -5.02 -23.52
CA GLY A 93 27.57 -4.13 -23.10
C GLY A 93 27.91 -4.24 -21.62
N PRO A 94 29.01 -3.60 -21.18
CA PRO A 94 29.40 -3.62 -19.78
C PRO A 94 28.33 -2.95 -18.90
N ALA A 95 27.95 -3.62 -17.82
CA ALA A 95 27.05 -3.06 -16.80
C ALA A 95 27.82 -2.12 -15.87
N THR A 96 27.17 -1.03 -15.48
CA THR A 96 27.69 -0.13 -14.42
C THR A 96 27.08 -0.54 -13.08
N ALA A 97 27.82 -0.48 -11.98
CA ALA A 97 27.25 -0.74 -10.67
C ALA A 97 26.18 0.31 -10.30
N PHE A 98 25.10 -0.08 -9.60
CA PHE A 98 23.95 0.78 -9.29
C PHE A 98 24.34 2.15 -8.69
N GLY A 99 25.29 2.18 -7.75
CA GLY A 99 25.76 3.41 -7.10
C GLY A 99 26.91 4.16 -7.79
N SER A 100 27.45 3.65 -8.89
CA SER A 100 28.59 4.28 -9.59
C SER A 100 28.14 5.28 -10.66
N ALA A 101 28.97 6.31 -10.92
CA ALA A 101 28.75 7.22 -12.04
C ALA A 101 28.85 6.48 -13.39
N CYS A 102 28.14 6.98 -14.40
CA CYS A 102 28.26 6.48 -15.76
C CYS A 102 29.45 7.13 -16.46
N HIS A 103 30.29 6.32 -17.10
CA HIS A 103 31.38 6.78 -17.96
C HIS A 103 30.99 6.54 -19.42
N CYS A 104 30.26 7.48 -20.01
CA CYS A 104 29.62 7.34 -21.32
C CYS A 104 30.58 7.21 -22.53
N SER A 105 31.90 7.27 -22.30
CA SER A 105 32.91 6.87 -23.28
C SER A 105 33.02 5.36 -23.43
N ASP A 106 32.69 4.62 -22.37
CA ASP A 106 32.98 3.19 -22.23
C ASP A 106 31.70 2.34 -22.30
N VAL A 107 30.56 2.96 -22.01
CA VAL A 107 29.22 2.35 -22.03
C VAL A 107 28.24 3.17 -22.84
N ILE A 108 27.16 2.54 -23.29
CA ILE A 108 26.04 3.25 -23.91
C ILE A 108 25.28 4.02 -22.81
N CYS A 109 25.19 5.34 -22.98
CA CYS A 109 24.34 6.21 -22.18
C CYS A 109 23.15 6.73 -23.00
N LEU A 110 22.01 6.88 -22.33
CA LEU A 110 20.85 7.60 -22.83
C LEU A 110 20.97 9.06 -22.43
N ASN A 111 20.59 9.97 -23.33
CA ASN A 111 20.43 11.38 -22.96
C ASN A 111 19.10 11.60 -22.22
N GLU A 112 18.92 12.80 -21.64
CA GLU A 112 17.72 13.16 -20.87
C GLU A 112 16.41 12.98 -21.65
N GLN A 113 16.40 13.31 -22.95
CA GLN A 113 15.21 13.14 -23.79
C GLN A 113 14.85 11.66 -23.95
N GLN A 114 15.84 10.79 -24.18
CA GLN A 114 15.65 9.35 -24.30
C GLN A 114 15.18 8.73 -22.98
N ILE A 115 15.77 9.14 -21.85
CA ILE A 115 15.35 8.70 -20.51
C ILE A 115 13.90 9.12 -20.23
N SER A 116 13.55 10.37 -20.55
CA SER A 116 12.18 10.89 -20.36
C SER A 116 11.17 10.13 -21.23
N GLN A 117 11.51 9.84 -22.49
CA GLN A 117 10.66 9.03 -23.37
C GLN A 117 10.50 7.59 -22.86
N LEU A 118 11.60 6.97 -22.40
CA LEU A 118 11.58 5.63 -21.83
C LEU A 118 10.70 5.57 -20.58
N PHE A 119 10.85 6.56 -19.69
CA PHE A 119 10.06 6.68 -18.48
C PHE A 119 8.58 6.84 -18.77
N LYS A 120 8.20 7.67 -19.76
CA LYS A 120 6.80 7.82 -20.17
C LYS A 120 6.15 6.49 -20.59
N VAL A 121 6.91 5.63 -21.29
CA VAL A 121 6.42 4.30 -21.69
C VAL A 121 6.19 3.42 -20.46
N ALA A 122 7.16 3.33 -19.54
CA ALA A 122 7.01 2.53 -18.33
C ALA A 122 5.92 3.06 -17.41
N LEU A 123 5.83 4.38 -17.23
CA LEU A 123 4.80 5.03 -16.43
C LEU A 123 3.40 4.75 -16.99
N SER A 124 3.21 4.86 -18.30
CA SER A 124 1.92 4.55 -18.93
C SER A 124 1.53 3.08 -18.73
N GLN A 125 2.50 2.16 -18.73
CA GLN A 125 2.24 0.75 -18.44
C GLN A 125 1.85 0.55 -16.97
N ALA A 126 2.59 1.17 -16.03
CA ALA A 126 2.30 1.09 -14.60
C ALA A 126 0.92 1.63 -14.25
N VAL A 127 0.50 2.75 -14.87
CA VAL A 127 -0.88 3.27 -14.75
C VAL A 127 -1.89 2.23 -15.26
N SER A 128 -1.68 1.67 -16.45
CA SER A 128 -2.56 0.62 -16.97
C SER A 128 -2.64 -0.60 -16.05
N ASP A 129 -1.53 -1.00 -15.43
CA ASP A 129 -1.47 -2.14 -14.54
C ASP A 129 -2.15 -1.88 -13.19
N ALA A 130 -2.05 -0.65 -12.65
CA ALA A 130 -2.79 -0.21 -11.47
C ALA A 130 -4.31 -0.27 -11.71
N HIS A 131 -4.79 0.22 -12.86
CA HIS A 131 -6.21 0.11 -13.26
C HIS A 131 -6.69 -1.35 -13.35
N LYS A 132 -5.85 -2.26 -13.85
CA LYS A 132 -6.20 -3.69 -13.90
C LYS A 132 -6.21 -4.32 -12.51
N ALA A 133 -5.28 -3.93 -11.64
CA ALA A 133 -5.18 -4.47 -10.29
C ALA A 133 -6.40 -4.08 -9.43
N PHE A 134 -6.88 -2.85 -9.61
CA PHE A 134 -7.99 -2.29 -8.86
C PHE A 134 -9.02 -1.60 -9.78
N SER A 135 -10.19 -2.23 -9.96
CA SER A 135 -11.21 -1.78 -10.91
C SER A 135 -11.83 -0.42 -10.61
N ARG A 136 -11.64 0.11 -9.40
CA ARG A 136 -12.17 1.40 -8.93
C ARG A 136 -11.07 2.45 -8.77
N PHE A 137 -9.96 2.28 -9.51
CA PHE A 137 -8.76 3.13 -9.44
C PHE A 137 -9.08 4.62 -9.49
N ASP A 138 -9.95 5.03 -10.42
CA ASP A 138 -10.32 6.44 -10.62
C ASP A 138 -11.12 7.05 -9.45
N GLU A 139 -11.62 6.22 -8.53
CA GLU A 139 -12.35 6.68 -7.33
C GLU A 139 -11.40 6.97 -6.16
N LEU A 140 -10.13 6.57 -6.24
CA LEU A 140 -9.12 6.79 -5.20
C LEU A 140 -8.61 8.25 -5.20
N SER A 141 -8.07 8.76 -4.08
CA SER A 141 -7.33 10.03 -4.10
C SER A 141 -6.01 9.89 -4.83
N CYS A 142 -5.44 11.02 -5.25
CA CYS A 142 -4.12 11.04 -5.87
C CYS A 142 -3.02 10.41 -5.02
N ASN A 143 -3.06 10.52 -3.68
CA ASN A 143 -2.09 9.85 -2.83
C ASN A 143 -2.14 8.32 -3.02
N VAL A 144 -3.33 7.74 -2.98
CA VAL A 144 -3.51 6.28 -3.12
C VAL A 144 -3.32 5.83 -4.57
N GLN A 145 -3.78 6.61 -5.55
CA GLN A 145 -3.53 6.34 -6.97
C GLN A 145 -2.02 6.33 -7.25
N ASN A 146 -1.29 7.33 -6.75
CA ASN A 146 0.15 7.44 -6.96
C ASN A 146 0.90 6.26 -6.35
N VAL A 147 0.54 5.84 -5.14
CA VAL A 147 1.12 4.62 -4.51
C VAL A 147 0.82 3.38 -5.34
N LEU A 148 -0.43 3.19 -5.78
CA LEU A 148 -0.78 1.97 -6.53
C LEU A 148 -0.07 1.93 -7.91
N VAL A 149 0.18 3.08 -8.52
CA VAL A 149 1.01 3.19 -9.73
C VAL A 149 2.49 2.95 -9.40
N ASP A 150 3.01 3.47 -8.29
CA ASP A 150 4.40 3.22 -7.85
C ASP A 150 4.65 1.72 -7.58
N MET A 151 3.73 1.06 -6.87
CA MET A 151 3.72 -0.38 -6.68
C MET A 151 3.65 -1.15 -8.01
N SER A 152 2.78 -0.71 -8.93
CA SER A 152 2.66 -1.32 -10.27
C SER A 152 3.88 -1.07 -11.14
N TYR A 153 4.62 0.01 -10.93
CA TYR A 153 5.87 0.30 -11.61
C TYR A 153 6.98 -0.66 -11.16
N LEU A 154 7.04 -0.94 -9.85
CA LEU A 154 8.01 -1.85 -9.26
C LEU A 154 7.73 -3.32 -9.57
N TRP A 155 6.48 -3.76 -9.40
CA TRP A 155 6.10 -5.18 -9.42
C TRP A 155 5.31 -5.61 -10.67
N GLY A 156 4.66 -4.66 -11.35
CA GLY A 156 3.73 -4.98 -12.43
C GLY A 156 2.40 -5.58 -11.94
N TYR A 157 1.45 -5.72 -12.87
CA TYR A 157 0.07 -6.13 -12.55
C TYR A 157 -0.04 -7.47 -11.80
N ALA A 158 0.65 -8.51 -12.26
CA ALA A 158 0.48 -9.87 -11.75
C ALA A 158 0.87 -9.96 -10.27
N ASP A 159 1.99 -9.37 -9.90
CA ASP A 159 2.51 -9.38 -8.55
C ASP A 159 1.72 -8.44 -7.64
N VAL A 160 1.32 -7.25 -8.13
CA VAL A 160 0.42 -6.36 -7.37
C VAL A 160 -0.89 -7.09 -7.04
N LYS A 161 -1.48 -7.79 -8.02
CA LYS A 161 -2.76 -8.48 -7.82
C LYS A 161 -2.62 -9.74 -6.97
N GLY A 162 -1.53 -10.48 -7.13
CA GLY A 162 -1.30 -11.77 -6.47
C GLY A 162 -0.85 -11.63 -5.02
N TYR A 163 0.04 -10.67 -4.74
CA TYR A 163 0.66 -10.53 -3.43
C TYR A 163 -0.09 -9.57 -2.49
N PHE A 164 -0.71 -8.52 -3.02
CA PHE A 164 -1.33 -7.46 -2.21
C PHE A 164 -2.86 -7.55 -2.17
N GLY A 165 -3.41 -8.76 -2.19
CA GLY A 165 -4.86 -8.98 -2.27
C GLY A 165 -5.67 -8.36 -1.12
N LYS A 166 -5.16 -8.42 0.13
CA LYS A 166 -5.83 -7.85 1.30
C LYS A 166 -5.76 -6.33 1.34
N PHE A 167 -4.59 -5.76 1.08
CA PHE A 167 -4.41 -4.33 0.84
C PHE A 167 -5.44 -3.79 -0.16
N LEU A 168 -5.56 -4.43 -1.34
CA LEU A 168 -6.55 -4.05 -2.36
C LEU A 168 -7.99 -4.20 -1.88
N ALA A 169 -8.30 -5.19 -1.04
CA ALA A 169 -9.62 -5.37 -0.44
C ALA A 169 -9.96 -4.21 0.52
N TRP A 170 -9.02 -3.80 1.37
CA TRP A 170 -9.18 -2.65 2.27
C TRP A 170 -9.37 -1.33 1.51
N LEU A 171 -8.63 -1.12 0.41
CA LEU A 171 -8.86 0.02 -0.49
C LEU A 171 -10.28 -0.03 -1.08
N GLY A 172 -10.78 -1.21 -1.43
CA GLY A 172 -12.11 -1.42 -2.01
C GLY A 172 -13.27 -0.94 -1.14
N ILE A 173 -13.07 -0.95 0.19
CA ILE A 173 -14.05 -0.47 1.18
C ILE A 173 -13.68 0.90 1.76
N GLY A 174 -12.63 1.55 1.24
CA GLY A 174 -12.21 2.87 1.71
C GLY A 174 -11.68 2.89 3.15
N ASN A 175 -11.13 1.77 3.62
CA ASN A 175 -10.46 1.71 4.90
C ASN A 175 -8.96 1.95 4.74
N TRP A 176 -8.58 3.23 4.63
CA TRP A 176 -7.21 3.65 4.35
C TRP A 176 -6.24 3.27 5.46
N HIS A 177 -6.70 3.25 6.71
CA HIS A 177 -5.86 2.87 7.84
C HIS A 177 -5.52 1.38 7.81
N ALA A 178 -6.54 0.52 7.71
CA ALA A 178 -6.33 -0.91 7.62
C ALA A 178 -5.53 -1.29 6.36
N ALA A 179 -5.72 -0.58 5.24
CA ALA A 179 -4.89 -0.77 4.04
C ALA A 179 -3.42 -0.43 4.30
N ALA A 180 -3.14 0.72 4.92
CA ALA A 180 -1.77 1.14 5.25
C ALA A 180 -1.12 0.18 6.25
N ASP A 181 -1.87 -0.26 7.25
CA ASP A 181 -1.40 -1.17 8.28
C ASP A 181 -1.14 -2.57 7.70
N ASP A 182 -2.03 -3.10 6.84
CA ASP A 182 -1.81 -4.34 6.07
C ASP A 182 -0.52 -4.27 5.24
N LEU A 183 -0.36 -3.19 4.45
CA LEU A 183 0.82 -2.99 3.61
C LEU A 183 2.12 -2.93 4.44
N SER A 184 2.08 -2.26 5.60
CA SER A 184 3.24 -2.10 6.50
C SER A 184 3.76 -3.42 7.08
N LEU A 185 2.94 -4.47 7.08
CA LEU A 185 3.26 -5.78 7.65
C LEU A 185 3.71 -6.79 6.58
N THR A 186 3.73 -6.39 5.31
CA THR A 186 4.21 -7.24 4.21
C THR A 186 5.73 -7.41 4.25
N GLU A 187 6.23 -8.46 3.61
CA GLU A 187 7.67 -8.69 3.46
C GLU A 187 8.38 -7.50 2.83
N TRP A 188 7.73 -6.82 1.87
CA TRP A 188 8.26 -5.65 1.18
C TRP A 188 8.60 -4.50 2.15
N CYS A 189 7.76 -4.27 3.15
CA CYS A 189 7.97 -3.25 4.19
C CYS A 189 8.91 -3.72 5.32
N MET A 190 9.18 -5.02 5.43
CA MET A 190 9.91 -5.60 6.56
C MET A 190 11.32 -6.10 6.19
N HIS A 191 11.61 -6.29 4.90
CA HIS A 191 12.93 -6.69 4.43
C HIS A 191 13.93 -5.53 4.54
N TYR A 192 14.99 -5.75 5.30
CA TYR A 192 16.02 -4.76 5.68
C TYR A 192 16.91 -4.23 4.54
N ASP A 193 16.65 -4.57 3.28
CA ASP A 193 17.31 -3.85 2.19
C ASP A 193 16.80 -2.41 2.20
N SER A 194 17.70 -1.48 2.54
CA SER A 194 17.34 -0.15 3.02
C SER A 194 16.57 0.70 2.00
N GLY A 195 16.67 0.36 0.71
CA GLY A 195 15.89 0.98 -0.36
C GLY A 195 14.41 0.56 -0.40
N ASN A 196 14.13 -0.75 -0.28
CA ASN A 196 12.78 -1.29 -0.42
C ASN A 196 11.91 -0.98 0.80
N MET A 197 12.46 -1.13 2.02
CA MET A 197 11.77 -0.78 3.25
C MET A 197 11.39 0.71 3.25
N LYS A 198 12.32 1.59 2.88
CA LYS A 198 12.06 3.04 2.88
C LYS A 198 10.94 3.39 1.90
N ARG A 199 10.98 2.86 0.67
CA ARG A 199 9.94 3.04 -0.35
C ARG A 199 8.58 2.58 0.17
N CYS A 200 8.48 1.36 0.65
CA CYS A 200 7.23 0.80 1.17
C CYS A 200 6.68 1.65 2.33
N MET A 201 7.53 2.08 3.27
CA MET A 201 7.09 2.92 4.38
C MET A 201 6.70 4.34 3.98
N ASP A 202 7.27 4.89 2.90
CA ASP A 202 6.81 6.15 2.33
C ASP A 202 5.43 5.99 1.67
N ASP A 203 5.22 4.90 0.92
CA ASP A 203 3.92 4.55 0.34
C ASP A 203 2.83 4.34 1.39
N VAL A 204 3.14 3.62 2.47
CA VAL A 204 2.25 3.44 3.64
C VAL A 204 1.76 4.78 4.19
N LYS A 205 2.62 5.81 4.24
CA LYS A 205 2.22 7.15 4.71
C LYS A 205 1.19 7.78 3.77
N TYR A 206 1.42 7.72 2.45
CA TYR A 206 0.48 8.27 1.47
C TYR A 206 -0.86 7.52 1.47
N VAL A 207 -0.84 6.18 1.61
CA VAL A 207 -2.06 5.40 1.79
C VAL A 207 -2.81 5.84 3.05
N LYS A 208 -2.11 6.02 4.17
CA LYS A 208 -2.70 6.43 5.45
C LYS A 208 -3.33 7.82 5.40
N MET A 209 -2.79 8.73 4.58
CA MET A 209 -3.42 10.04 4.30
C MET A 209 -4.74 9.90 3.53
N GLY A 210 -4.90 8.83 2.75
CA GLY A 210 -6.16 8.39 2.17
C GLY A 210 -6.89 9.45 1.35
N SER A 211 -8.22 9.34 1.31
CA SER A 211 -9.11 10.29 0.64
C SER A 211 -10.36 10.56 1.47
N THR A 212 -11.19 11.49 1.00
CA THR A 212 -12.59 11.55 1.45
C THR A 212 -13.33 10.29 1.01
N CYS A 213 -14.23 9.82 1.87
CA CYS A 213 -15.13 8.71 1.60
C CYS A 213 -15.84 8.79 0.23
N PHE A 214 -15.96 7.65 -0.43
CA PHE A 214 -16.51 7.50 -1.78
C PHE A 214 -17.61 6.44 -1.79
N GLN A 215 -18.56 6.55 -2.73
CA GLN A 215 -19.72 5.65 -2.78
C GLN A 215 -19.30 4.18 -2.79
N PRO A 216 -20.02 3.23 -2.18
CA PRO A 216 -21.17 3.44 -1.32
C PRO A 216 -20.80 3.88 0.11
N PHE A 217 -19.52 3.92 0.46
CA PHE A 217 -19.00 4.25 1.78
C PHE A 217 -18.84 5.76 1.92
N THR A 218 -19.92 6.49 2.18
CA THR A 218 -19.93 7.97 2.20
C THR A 218 -19.62 8.59 3.55
N ARG A 219 -19.73 7.83 4.64
CA ARG A 219 -19.60 8.32 6.02
C ARG A 219 -18.19 8.08 6.53
N LYS A 220 -17.51 9.13 6.98
CA LYS A 220 -16.23 9.00 7.70
C LYS A 220 -16.47 8.48 9.11
N CYS A 221 -15.75 7.43 9.47
CA CYS A 221 -15.80 6.77 10.78
C CYS A 221 -14.76 7.42 11.72
N ASN A 222 -13.60 7.74 11.17
CA ASN A 222 -12.52 8.52 11.80
C ASN A 222 -11.80 9.35 10.69
N SER A 223 -10.52 9.70 10.90
CA SER A 223 -9.69 10.37 9.88
C SER A 223 -9.48 9.56 8.59
N SER A 224 -9.62 8.23 8.62
CA SER A 224 -9.06 7.32 7.62
C SER A 224 -9.90 6.08 7.26
N SER A 225 -11.10 5.91 7.82
CA SER A 225 -12.00 4.77 7.52
C SER A 225 -13.39 5.26 7.09
N CYS A 226 -14.01 4.54 6.16
CA CYS A 226 -15.29 4.90 5.54
C CYS A 226 -16.32 3.79 5.70
N CYS A 227 -17.54 4.17 6.08
CA CYS A 227 -18.70 3.31 6.31
C CYS A 227 -19.85 3.79 5.40
N LYS A 228 -20.83 2.94 5.06
CA LYS A 228 -22.06 3.40 4.39
C LYS A 228 -22.91 4.25 5.35
N GLU A 229 -23.84 5.03 4.81
CA GLU A 229 -24.64 5.97 5.59
C GLU A 229 -25.46 5.31 6.72
N GLN A 230 -25.97 4.10 6.48
CA GLN A 230 -26.74 3.32 7.47
C GLN A 230 -25.87 2.42 8.35
N GLU A 231 -24.56 2.39 8.14
CA GLU A 231 -23.64 1.55 8.91
C GLU A 231 -23.15 2.29 10.15
N THR A 232 -22.80 1.52 11.18
CA THR A 232 -22.22 2.04 12.42
C THR A 232 -20.73 1.80 12.44
N CYS A 233 -19.99 2.86 12.76
CA CYS A 233 -18.55 2.84 12.94
C CYS A 233 -18.21 2.14 14.25
N CYS A 234 -17.51 1.00 14.18
CA CYS A 234 -17.09 0.27 15.36
C CYS A 234 -15.58 0.12 15.40
N MET A 235 -14.98 0.46 16.54
CA MET A 235 -13.57 0.23 16.78
C MET A 235 -13.37 -1.18 17.34
N ASP A 236 -12.51 -1.96 16.69
CA ASP A 236 -12.12 -3.29 17.16
C ASP A 236 -10.61 -3.52 16.97
N ARG A 237 -10.12 -4.71 17.31
CA ARG A 237 -8.76 -5.18 17.16
C ARG A 237 -8.70 -6.22 16.05
N TRP A 238 -8.22 -5.81 14.89
CA TRP A 238 -8.08 -6.69 13.75
C TRP A 238 -6.73 -7.41 13.78
N ARG A 239 -6.76 -8.72 13.50
CA ARG A 239 -5.56 -9.56 13.40
C ARG A 239 -5.10 -9.59 11.95
N PHE A 240 -3.99 -8.90 11.68
CA PHE A 240 -3.28 -8.95 10.41
C PHE A 240 -2.30 -10.12 10.43
N VAL A 241 -2.34 -10.94 9.38
CA VAL A 241 -1.47 -12.11 9.22
C VAL A 241 -0.79 -11.99 7.86
N GLU A 242 0.29 -11.22 7.84
CA GLU A 242 1.14 -11.01 6.66
C GLU A 242 2.50 -11.69 6.87
N TYR A 243 3.60 -11.01 6.52
CA TYR A 243 4.95 -11.48 6.85
C TYR A 243 5.18 -11.54 8.36
N ILE A 244 4.54 -10.63 9.10
CA ILE A 244 4.40 -10.73 10.55
C ILE A 244 2.93 -10.72 10.96
N GLU A 245 2.66 -11.36 12.10
CA GLU A 245 1.34 -11.32 12.72
C GLU A 245 1.25 -10.17 13.72
N LYS A 246 0.22 -9.32 13.57
CA LYS A 246 -0.03 -8.20 14.49
C LYS A 246 -1.51 -7.97 14.68
N THR A 247 -1.88 -7.57 15.89
CA THR A 247 -3.25 -7.14 16.20
C THR A 247 -3.26 -5.63 16.39
N LEU A 248 -4.03 -4.91 15.56
CA LEU A 248 -4.06 -3.45 15.51
C LEU A 248 -5.49 -2.91 15.68
N PRO A 249 -5.67 -1.72 16.28
CA PRO A 249 -6.98 -1.12 16.42
C PRO A 249 -7.48 -0.56 15.08
N GLU A 250 -8.64 -1.03 14.63
CA GLU A 250 -9.24 -0.63 13.36
C GLU A 250 -10.68 -0.16 13.54
N TYR A 251 -11.10 0.76 12.67
CA TYR A 251 -12.50 1.13 12.53
C TYR A 251 -13.12 0.30 11.41
N LEU A 252 -14.19 -0.40 11.75
CA LEU A 252 -14.91 -1.33 10.90
C LEU A 252 -16.37 -0.89 10.76
N CYS A 253 -17.04 -1.42 9.73
CA CYS A 253 -18.38 -1.00 9.34
C CYS A 253 -19.39 -2.05 9.79
N CYS A 254 -20.14 -1.75 10.85
CA CYS A 254 -21.25 -2.59 11.23
C CYS A 254 -22.44 -2.38 10.28
N PRO A 255 -23.04 -3.43 9.71
CA PRO A 255 -24.19 -3.31 8.79
C PRO A 255 -25.45 -2.72 9.44
N TYR A 256 -25.50 -2.67 10.78
CA TYR A 256 -26.67 -2.17 11.50
C TYR A 256 -26.55 -0.66 11.81
N PRO A 257 -27.63 0.11 11.63
CA PRO A 257 -27.69 1.48 12.11
C PRO A 257 -27.74 1.52 13.63
N SER A 258 -27.00 2.45 14.24
CA SER A 258 -26.90 2.62 15.70
C SER A 258 -26.55 1.32 16.44
N ALA A 259 -25.65 0.53 15.85
CA ALA A 259 -25.22 -0.75 16.39
C ALA A 259 -24.49 -0.61 17.72
N GLU A 260 -24.56 -1.67 18.51
CA GLU A 260 -23.72 -1.87 19.69
C GLU A 260 -22.43 -2.55 19.24
N CYS A 261 -21.30 -1.85 19.35
CA CYS A 261 -20.00 -2.40 18.95
C CYS A 261 -19.52 -3.42 20.00
N CYS A 262 -18.90 -4.51 19.55
CA CYS A 262 -18.42 -5.58 20.44
C CYS A 262 -16.89 -5.70 20.41
N PRO A 263 -16.14 -4.88 21.19
CA PRO A 263 -14.68 -4.91 21.18
C PRO A 263 -14.11 -6.30 21.50
N GLY A 264 -13.11 -6.71 20.73
CA GLY A 264 -12.40 -7.98 20.85
C GLY A 264 -13.12 -9.16 20.18
N ARG A 265 -14.20 -8.94 19.44
CA ARG A 265 -14.98 -10.03 18.81
C ARG A 265 -15.06 -9.94 17.29
N ASN A 266 -14.58 -8.86 16.69
CA ASN A 266 -14.79 -8.55 15.27
C ASN A 266 -16.28 -8.66 14.87
N ALA A 267 -17.15 -8.21 15.78
CA ALA A 267 -18.60 -8.34 15.66
C ALA A 267 -19.30 -7.08 16.16
N CYS A 268 -20.51 -6.86 15.67
CA CYS A 268 -21.42 -5.87 16.21
C CYS A 268 -22.84 -6.44 16.35
N CYS A 269 -23.61 -5.81 17.23
CA CYS A 269 -24.99 -6.17 17.50
C CYS A 269 -25.96 -5.08 17.04
N PRO A 270 -27.18 -5.44 16.60
CA PRO A 270 -28.20 -4.44 16.31
C PRO A 270 -28.52 -3.58 17.54
N HIS A 271 -29.04 -2.38 17.28
CA HIS A 271 -29.52 -1.51 18.34
C HIS A 271 -30.50 -2.24 19.27
N GLY A 272 -30.33 -2.05 20.59
CA GLY A 272 -31.14 -2.73 21.60
C GLY A 272 -30.65 -4.12 22.02
N TYR A 273 -29.50 -4.58 21.51
CA TYR A 273 -28.84 -5.81 21.94
C TYR A 273 -27.40 -5.56 22.41
N PRO A 274 -27.20 -4.93 23.59
CA PRO A 274 -25.88 -4.49 24.04
C PRO A 274 -24.95 -5.63 24.47
N ASN A 275 -25.47 -6.85 24.65
CA ASN A 275 -24.71 -7.97 25.17
C ASN A 275 -24.20 -8.83 24.01
N CYS A 276 -22.91 -8.68 23.72
CA CYS A 276 -22.25 -9.36 22.61
C CYS A 276 -21.79 -10.76 22.99
N CYS A 277 -22.49 -11.78 22.48
CA CYS A 277 -22.07 -13.17 22.59
C CYS A 277 -21.23 -13.59 21.38
N PRO A 278 -20.52 -14.73 21.41
CA PRO A 278 -19.63 -15.13 20.30
C PRO A 278 -20.30 -15.29 18.93
N THR A 279 -21.60 -15.63 18.89
CA THR A 279 -22.33 -15.96 17.64
C THR A 279 -23.75 -15.38 17.58
N TYR A 280 -24.16 -14.58 18.56
CA TYR A 280 -25.48 -13.96 18.66
C TYR A 280 -25.43 -12.73 19.57
N CYS A 281 -26.51 -11.96 19.59
CA CYS A 281 -26.66 -10.76 20.39
C CYS A 281 -27.81 -10.90 21.38
N CYS A 282 -27.59 -10.44 22.61
CA CYS A 282 -28.58 -10.53 23.68
C CYS A 282 -29.12 -9.16 24.09
N PRO A 283 -30.44 -9.06 24.36
CA PRO A 283 -31.05 -7.82 24.84
C PRO A 283 -30.64 -7.53 26.29
N PRO A 284 -30.90 -6.30 26.81
CA PRO A 284 -30.50 -5.89 28.16
C PRO A 284 -31.02 -6.80 29.27
N GLY A 285 -32.21 -7.39 29.10
CA GLY A 285 -32.83 -8.28 30.09
C GLY A 285 -32.24 -9.69 30.18
N TYR A 286 -31.38 -10.07 29.22
CA TYR A 286 -30.81 -11.42 29.14
C TYR A 286 -29.29 -11.38 28.89
N PRO A 287 -28.49 -10.79 29.79
CA PRO A 287 -27.08 -10.48 29.53
C PRO A 287 -26.14 -11.70 29.53
N VAL A 288 -26.61 -12.86 29.99
CA VAL A 288 -25.75 -14.04 30.16
C VAL A 288 -25.74 -14.87 28.88
N CYS A 289 -24.57 -14.97 28.26
CA CYS A 289 -24.32 -15.83 27.11
C CYS A 289 -23.98 -17.26 27.58
N LYS A 290 -24.82 -18.25 27.29
CA LYS A 290 -24.53 -19.65 27.60
C LYS A 290 -25.20 -20.58 26.58
N ASP A 291 -24.54 -21.66 26.18
CA ASP A 291 -25.15 -22.69 25.31
C ASP A 291 -25.84 -22.15 24.04
N LYS A 292 -25.26 -21.10 23.44
CA LYS A 292 -25.80 -20.34 22.28
C LYS A 292 -27.16 -19.66 22.53
N LYS A 293 -27.46 -19.32 23.78
CA LYS A 293 -28.72 -18.72 24.24
C LYS A 293 -28.46 -17.57 25.21
N CYS A 294 -29.44 -16.67 25.28
CA CYS A 294 -29.44 -15.56 26.23
C CYS A 294 -30.19 -15.96 27.50
N TYR A 295 -29.59 -15.72 28.67
CA TYR A 295 -30.23 -15.95 29.96
C TYR A 295 -30.34 -14.64 30.75
N SER A 296 -31.43 -14.48 31.48
CA SER A 296 -31.53 -13.47 32.53
C SER A 296 -30.53 -13.77 33.64
N VAL A 297 -30.32 -12.79 34.52
CA VAL A 297 -29.50 -12.97 35.73
C VAL A 297 -30.03 -14.08 36.65
N ASP A 298 -31.34 -14.35 36.60
CA ASP A 298 -32.00 -15.42 37.36
C ASP A 298 -31.99 -16.78 36.65
N GLY A 299 -31.30 -16.89 35.50
CA GLY A 299 -31.20 -18.13 34.73
C GLY A 299 -32.41 -18.44 33.85
N LYS A 300 -33.32 -17.49 33.62
CA LYS A 300 -34.43 -17.65 32.67
C LYS A 300 -33.92 -17.52 31.25
N GLU A 301 -34.17 -18.54 30.43
CA GLU A 301 -33.83 -18.55 29.01
C GLU A 301 -34.71 -17.60 28.19
N MET A 302 -34.12 -16.88 27.24
CA MET A 302 -34.82 -16.16 26.18
C MET A 302 -35.25 -17.12 25.08
N ALA A 303 -36.51 -17.04 24.63
CA ALA A 303 -37.04 -17.95 23.62
C ALA A 303 -36.28 -17.90 22.28
N GLU A 304 -35.89 -16.72 21.81
CA GLU A 304 -35.19 -16.55 20.52
C GLU A 304 -34.16 -15.41 20.60
N PRO A 305 -32.84 -15.69 20.65
CA PRO A 305 -31.83 -14.65 20.56
C PRO A 305 -31.73 -14.07 19.15
N HIS A 306 -31.20 -12.85 19.00
CA HIS A 306 -30.95 -12.30 17.66
C HIS A 306 -29.70 -12.94 17.07
N HIS A 307 -29.87 -13.74 16.02
CA HIS A 307 -28.78 -14.48 15.36
C HIS A 307 -28.02 -13.64 14.32
N GLY A 308 -28.47 -12.42 14.04
CA GLY A 308 -27.70 -11.47 13.23
C GLY A 308 -26.60 -10.83 14.08
N ILE A 309 -25.44 -11.47 14.12
CA ILE A 309 -24.19 -10.73 14.29
C ILE A 309 -23.88 -10.11 12.93
N GLY A 310 -23.60 -8.81 12.93
CA GLY A 310 -22.87 -8.22 11.82
C GLY A 310 -21.41 -8.60 12.00
N GLU A 311 -20.92 -9.52 11.18
CA GLU A 311 -19.47 -9.63 10.98
C GLU A 311 -19.02 -8.41 10.19
N TYR A 312 -17.89 -7.84 10.60
CA TYR A 312 -17.29 -6.67 9.96
C TYR A 312 -16.74 -6.96 8.56
#